data_AF-A0A946B009-F1
#
_entry.id   AF-A0A946B009-F1
#
_cell.length_a   1.000
_cell.length_b   1.000
_cell.length_c   1.000
_cell.angle_alpha   90.00
_cell.angle_beta   90.00
_cell.angle_gamma   90.00
#
_symmetry.space_group_name_H-M   'P 1'
#
loop_
_entity.id
_entity.type
_entity.pdbx_description
1 polymer ?
#
loop_
_entity_poly.entity_id
_entity_poly.type
_entity_poly.pdbx_seq_one_letter_code
_entity_poly.pdbx_strand_id
1 'polypeptide(L)'
;LEGSGMRDMLKRLKPNRFEDIIAVVALYRPGPMDNIPSYIARKHGTETVTYPHETLAPILEETYGIIIYQEQVMQIAQVLAGYSLGGADLLRRAMGKKIKSEMAAQREIFVKGSVKNGVDEKLASEIFDLVDKFAGYGFNKSHAAAYALVSYQTAYLKANYPVEFMAASMTHDMQNTDKLGLFRRELDRLKAPLLPPDVNRSEVIFDVEDTGKDGLGVRYALSAIRNVGKPAAAAIVAARQDGPFKDLADFADRLDASRTNKRAIETLARAGAFDSVDPDRARVFKGAEVIVRTAQAAAEERTSNQTNLFGDATAAPVLRLPETGQWTEAEALGYELDAIGMYLSAHPLDAFAPALKRLGVTTIADLMRRGPPGGVRSNDRQQGYQRQAEANCRIAATQLGRQERTSAKGSRYAFVQLSDATGVIEATAFSEVLAVTRDLLDSGKPLLLGVEAKMGDGGLRVSIVSAKDLEEAAADMGRELMVYVEDAAALPHISTLLEQEPAGRAQVTLVLEIDPAREITLALKKRIQLSPATAQAIKSLPGVAMAEAL
;
A
#
# COMPACT_ATOMS: atom_id res chain seq x y z
N LEU A 1 7.16 0.35 13.11
CA LEU A 1 7.76 1.51 12.38
C LEU A 1 7.10 1.68 10.99
N GLU A 2 5.77 1.77 10.92
CA GLU A 2 5.05 1.60 9.64
C GLU A 2 4.38 2.86 9.09
N GLY A 3 4.25 3.91 9.89
CA GLY A 3 3.69 5.19 9.44
C GLY A 3 4.48 5.81 8.29
N SER A 4 3.80 6.49 7.38
CA SER A 4 4.40 7.07 6.17
C SER A 4 5.59 7.98 6.48
N GLY A 5 5.43 8.94 7.39
CA GLY A 5 6.51 9.84 7.76
C GLY A 5 7.63 9.18 8.58
N MET A 6 7.33 8.12 9.33
CA MET A 6 8.35 7.29 9.99
C MET A 6 9.22 6.57 8.95
N ARG A 7 8.59 6.02 7.89
CA ARG A 7 9.30 5.39 6.77
C ARG A 7 10.17 6.39 6.01
N ASP A 8 9.69 7.62 5.82
CA ASP A 8 10.49 8.69 5.21
C ASP A 8 11.71 9.07 6.06
N MET A 9 11.51 9.24 7.37
CA MET A 9 12.59 9.45 8.32
C MET A 9 13.64 8.34 8.22
N LEU A 10 13.23 7.07 8.23
CA LEU A 10 14.15 5.93 8.15
C LEU A 10 14.96 5.92 6.84
N LYS A 11 14.36 6.28 5.71
CA LYS A 11 15.08 6.41 4.42
C LYS A 11 16.17 7.48 4.47
N ARG A 12 15.90 8.60 5.14
CA ARG A 12 16.86 9.71 5.31
C ARG A 12 17.93 9.37 6.34
N LEU A 13 17.54 8.72 7.43
CA LEU A 13 18.43 8.33 8.52
C LEU A 13 19.40 7.21 8.13
N LYS A 14 18.96 6.28 7.28
CA LYS A 14 19.71 5.08 6.88
C LYS A 14 20.29 4.35 8.10
N PRO A 15 19.44 3.84 9.03
CA PRO A 15 19.91 3.19 10.25
C PRO A 15 20.87 2.04 9.91
N ASN A 16 22.03 2.03 10.58
CA ASN A 16 23.10 1.05 10.35
C ASN A 16 23.58 0.36 11.64
N ARG A 17 22.99 0.74 12.78
CA ARG A 17 23.20 0.11 14.10
C ARG A 17 21.87 0.01 14.85
N PHE A 18 21.83 -0.83 15.89
CA PHE A 18 20.61 -1.08 16.65
C PHE A 18 20.11 0.18 17.39
N GLU A 19 21.03 0.98 17.90
CA GLU A 19 20.79 2.20 18.65
C GLU A 19 20.02 3.24 17.82
N ASP A 20 20.21 3.26 16.51
CA ASP A 20 19.43 4.14 15.62
C ASP A 20 17.94 3.78 15.63
N ILE A 21 17.61 2.49 15.75
CA ILE A 21 16.21 2.02 15.85
C ILE A 21 15.60 2.52 17.17
N ILE A 22 16.37 2.42 18.27
CA ILE A 22 15.96 2.92 19.59
C ILE A 22 15.69 4.42 19.52
N ALA A 23 16.61 5.19 18.92
CA ALA A 23 16.50 6.64 18.78
C ALA A 23 15.31 7.05 17.91
N VAL A 24 15.05 6.36 16.80
CA VAL A 24 13.90 6.62 15.92
C VAL A 24 12.57 6.50 16.66
N VAL A 25 12.39 5.44 17.46
CA VAL A 25 11.19 5.25 18.27
C VAL A 25 11.00 6.37 19.30
N ALA A 26 12.10 6.91 19.83
CA ALA A 26 12.07 7.99 20.81
C ALA A 26 11.83 9.39 20.20
N LEU A 27 12.41 9.67 19.03
CA LEU A 27 12.44 10.99 18.40
C LEU A 27 11.17 11.32 17.60
N TYR A 28 10.53 10.32 16.99
CA TYR A 28 9.39 10.53 16.08
C TYR A 28 8.07 10.76 16.84
N ARG A 29 8.00 11.87 17.58
CA ARG A 29 6.82 12.34 18.32
C ARG A 29 6.81 13.88 18.43
N PRO A 30 5.63 14.50 18.63
CA PRO A 30 5.53 15.96 18.78
C PRO A 30 6.47 16.50 19.86
N GLY A 31 7.29 17.51 19.52
CA GLY A 31 8.35 18.07 20.36
C GLY A 31 9.76 17.67 19.88
N PRO A 32 10.28 16.48 20.21
CA PRO A 32 11.63 16.07 19.84
C PRO A 32 11.81 15.78 18.34
N MET A 33 10.73 15.76 17.55
CA MET A 33 10.81 15.69 16.07
C MET A 33 11.66 16.81 15.46
N ASP A 34 11.73 17.98 16.10
CA ASP A 34 12.56 19.10 15.64
C ASP A 34 14.06 18.78 15.65
N ASN A 35 14.48 17.79 16.44
CA ASN A 35 15.87 17.35 16.51
C ASN A 35 16.22 16.29 15.45
N ILE A 36 15.23 15.70 14.77
CA ILE A 36 15.48 14.67 13.76
C ILE A 36 16.42 15.16 12.64
N PRO A 37 16.26 16.37 12.06
CA PRO A 37 17.18 16.87 11.05
C PRO A 37 18.63 16.95 11.54
N SER A 38 18.86 17.45 12.75
CA SER A 38 20.20 17.56 13.34
C SER A 38 20.78 16.19 13.68
N TYR A 39 19.96 15.28 14.23
CA TYR A 39 20.37 13.89 14.48
C TYR A 39 20.86 13.20 13.20
N ILE A 40 20.12 13.35 12.10
CA ILE A 40 20.49 12.81 10.78
C ILE A 40 21.76 13.50 10.25
N ALA A 41 21.84 14.83 10.34
CA ALA A 41 22.99 15.58 9.83
C ALA A 41 24.29 15.25 10.55
N ARG A 42 24.23 15.09 11.87
CA ARG A 42 25.36 14.69 12.71
C ARG A 42 25.79 13.25 12.44
N LYS A 43 24.83 12.34 12.32
CA LYS A 43 25.10 10.94 11.94
C LYS A 43 25.85 10.85 10.61
N HIS A 44 25.45 11.63 9.61
CA HIS A 44 26.08 11.63 8.29
C HIS A 44 27.32 12.54 8.19
N GLY A 45 27.76 13.15 9.30
CA GLY A 45 28.93 14.02 9.33
C GLY A 45 28.78 15.36 8.60
N THR A 46 27.55 15.74 8.22
CA THR A 46 27.26 17.05 7.60
C THR A 46 27.06 18.17 8.61
N GLU A 47 26.91 17.82 9.90
CA GLU A 47 26.91 18.73 11.03
C GLU A 47 27.91 18.21 12.07
N THR A 48 28.74 19.09 12.64
CA THR A 48 29.70 18.73 13.68
C THR A 48 28.99 18.32 14.96
N VAL A 49 29.36 17.18 15.53
CA VAL A 49 28.87 16.75 16.85
C VAL A 49 29.51 17.62 17.92
N THR A 50 28.68 18.32 18.70
CA THR A 50 29.13 19.11 19.85
C THR A 50 28.57 18.52 21.13
N TYR A 51 29.40 18.53 22.17
CA TYR A 51 29.02 18.10 23.52
C TYR A 51 29.04 19.33 24.43
N PRO A 52 28.06 19.50 25.33
CA PRO A 52 28.06 20.64 26.25
C PRO A 52 29.26 20.64 27.21
N HIS A 53 29.80 19.46 27.51
CA HIS A 53 31.00 19.29 28.33
C HIS A 53 31.68 17.97 27.98
N GLU A 54 33.02 17.89 28.11
CA GLU A 54 33.82 16.72 27.71
C GLU A 54 33.38 15.44 28.44
N THR A 55 33.07 15.54 29.74
CA THR A 55 32.58 14.40 30.55
C THR A 55 31.21 13.86 30.11
N LEU A 56 30.45 14.62 29.30
CA LEU A 56 29.18 14.18 28.76
C LEU A 56 29.32 13.43 27.43
N ALA A 57 30.49 13.47 26.78
CA ALA A 57 30.70 12.79 25.52
C ALA A 57 30.34 11.29 25.57
N PRO A 58 30.79 10.51 26.58
CA PRO A 58 30.44 9.08 26.66
C PRO A 58 28.94 8.79 26.84
N ILE A 59 28.18 9.73 27.41
CA ILE A 59 26.72 9.58 27.65
C ILE A 59 25.93 9.90 26.38
N LEU A 60 26.41 10.87 25.60
CA LEU A 60 25.70 11.43 24.45
C LEU A 60 26.26 10.97 23.10
N GLU A 61 27.34 10.19 23.07
CA GLU A 61 27.97 9.67 21.85
C GLU A 61 26.99 8.87 21.00
N GLU A 62 26.23 7.96 21.63
CA GLU A 62 25.20 7.14 20.98
C GLU A 62 24.13 7.99 20.27
N THR A 63 23.86 9.19 20.77
CA THR A 63 22.83 10.08 20.27
C THR A 63 23.39 11.34 19.61
N TYR A 64 24.66 11.30 19.22
CA TYR A 64 25.36 12.38 18.51
C TYR A 64 25.25 13.74 19.22
N GLY A 65 25.40 13.75 20.55
CA GLY A 65 25.36 14.98 21.36
C GLY A 65 23.94 15.49 21.67
N ILE A 66 22.89 14.81 21.22
CA ILE A 66 21.49 15.22 21.45
C ILE A 66 20.95 14.46 22.65
N ILE A 67 20.34 15.14 23.62
CA ILE A 67 19.70 14.51 24.78
C ILE A 67 18.34 13.95 24.33
N ILE A 68 18.20 12.63 24.35
CA ILE A 68 16.98 11.93 23.89
C ILE A 68 16.33 11.15 25.04
N TYR A 69 17.15 10.53 25.89
CA TYR A 69 16.67 9.56 26.88
C TYR A 69 16.59 10.14 28.29
N GLN A 70 15.65 9.61 29.07
CA GLN A 70 15.53 9.89 30.50
C GLN A 70 16.76 9.42 31.27
N GLU A 71 17.33 8.29 30.86
CA GLU A 71 18.53 7.70 31.43
C GLU A 71 19.75 8.59 31.17
N GLN A 72 19.83 9.27 30.01
CA GLN A 72 20.88 10.27 29.75
C GLN A 72 20.77 11.46 30.70
N VAL A 73 19.56 11.97 30.96
CA VAL A 73 19.32 13.03 31.96
C VAL A 73 19.83 12.60 33.34
N MET A 74 19.53 11.36 33.74
CA MET A 74 19.98 10.83 35.02
C MET A 74 21.50 10.70 35.09
N GLN A 75 22.14 10.19 34.03
CA GLN A 75 23.60 10.05 33.95
C GLN A 75 24.31 11.40 33.92
N ILE A 76 23.74 12.42 33.25
CA ILE A 76 24.28 13.79 33.25
C ILE A 76 24.31 14.34 34.68
N ALA A 77 23.22 14.20 35.44
CA ALA A 77 23.16 14.64 36.84
C ALA A 77 24.12 13.88 37.76
N GLN A 78 24.31 12.59 37.52
CA GLN A 78 25.28 11.78 38.26
C GLN A 78 26.72 12.23 37.99
N VAL A 79 27.10 12.35 36.71
CA VAL A 79 28.49 12.63 36.30
C VAL A 79 28.89 14.07 36.54
N LEU A 80 28.02 15.05 36.20
CA LEU A 80 28.33 16.45 36.43
C LEU A 80 28.11 16.86 37.88
N ALA A 81 26.96 16.55 38.47
CA ALA A 81 26.57 17.10 39.77
C ALA A 81 26.74 16.14 40.96
N GLY A 82 27.23 14.92 40.75
CA GLY A 82 27.47 13.95 41.83
C GLY A 82 26.21 13.38 42.45
N TYR A 83 25.08 13.38 41.73
CA TYR A 83 23.83 12.79 42.21
C TYR A 83 23.96 11.27 42.41
N SER A 84 23.27 10.71 43.40
CA SER A 84 22.98 9.28 43.41
C SER A 84 21.98 8.94 42.30
N LEU A 85 21.96 7.68 41.84
CA LEU A 85 20.98 7.25 40.81
C LEU A 85 19.52 7.51 41.24
N GLY A 86 19.21 7.29 42.52
CA GLY A 86 17.90 7.60 43.08
C GLY A 86 17.60 9.10 43.12
N GLY A 87 18.60 9.92 43.47
CA GLY A 87 18.47 11.37 43.42
C GLY A 87 18.26 11.89 41.99
N ALA A 88 18.94 11.28 41.02
CA ALA A 88 18.82 11.65 39.60
C ALA A 88 17.44 11.30 39.03
N ASP A 89 16.80 10.21 39.47
CA ASP A 89 15.40 9.93 39.12
C ASP A 89 14.44 10.95 39.76
N LEU A 90 14.69 11.40 41.00
CA LEU A 90 13.89 12.46 41.62
C LEU A 90 13.98 13.77 40.81
N LEU A 91 15.18 14.14 40.35
CA LEU A 91 15.39 15.27 39.44
C LEU A 91 14.57 15.12 38.15
N ARG A 92 14.66 13.96 37.49
CA ARG A 92 13.89 13.66 36.28
C ARG A 92 12.38 13.79 36.51
N ARG A 93 11.86 13.30 37.64
CA ARG A 93 10.44 13.43 38.01
C ARG A 93 10.03 14.88 38.24
N ALA A 94 10.88 15.67 38.90
CA ALA A 94 10.63 17.09 39.14
C ALA A 94 10.55 17.88 37.82
N MET A 95 11.48 17.62 36.89
CA MET A 95 11.48 18.22 35.55
C MET A 95 10.21 17.85 34.76
N GLY A 96 9.75 16.60 34.84
CA GLY A 96 8.52 16.17 34.19
C GLY A 96 7.26 16.88 34.73
N LYS A 97 7.20 17.15 36.04
CA LYS A 97 6.08 17.86 36.69
C LYS A 97 6.14 19.38 36.56
N LYS A 98 7.30 19.95 36.20
CA LYS A 98 7.54 21.40 36.05
C LYS A 98 7.16 22.22 37.29
N ILE A 99 7.42 21.71 38.49
CA ILE A 99 7.13 22.42 39.74
C ILE A 99 8.23 23.47 39.98
N LYS A 100 7.89 24.76 39.89
CA LYS A 100 8.87 25.87 39.94
C LYS A 100 9.76 25.87 41.19
N SER A 101 9.18 25.64 42.37
CA SER A 101 9.93 25.62 43.63
C SER A 101 10.91 24.44 43.73
N GLU A 102 10.49 23.25 43.31
CA GLU A 102 11.35 22.06 43.28
C GLU A 102 12.48 22.21 42.25
N MET A 103 12.17 22.77 41.07
CA MET A 103 13.16 23.03 40.02
C MET A 103 14.23 24.02 40.46
N ALA A 104 13.86 25.07 41.19
CA ALA A 104 14.84 26.02 41.74
C ALA A 104 15.79 25.33 42.74
N ALA A 105 15.25 24.50 43.64
CA ALA A 105 16.08 23.74 44.59
C ALA A 105 16.99 22.74 43.87
N GLN A 106 16.47 22.02 42.88
CA GLN A 106 17.26 21.09 42.07
C GLN A 106 18.36 21.78 41.27
N ARG A 107 18.09 22.98 40.74
CA ARG A 107 19.09 23.79 40.02
C ARG A 107 20.25 24.15 40.92
N GLU A 108 19.97 24.59 42.15
CA GLU A 108 21.01 24.93 43.12
C GLU A 108 21.89 23.70 43.46
N ILE A 109 21.28 22.54 43.70
CA ILE A 109 22.00 21.29 43.97
C ILE A 109 22.86 20.90 42.76
N PHE A 110 22.30 20.95 41.55
CA PHE A 110 23.01 20.60 40.33
C PHE A 110 24.23 21.50 40.08
N VAL A 111 24.05 22.81 40.18
CA VAL A 111 25.13 23.79 39.94
C VAL A 111 26.22 23.65 40.99
N LYS A 112 25.88 23.60 42.29
CA LYS A 112 26.87 23.41 43.37
C LYS A 112 27.64 22.09 43.22
N GLY A 113 26.94 21.01 42.87
CA GLY A 113 27.56 19.72 42.59
C GLY A 113 28.53 19.76 41.40
N SER A 114 28.14 20.46 40.33
CA SER A 114 28.95 20.61 39.12
C SER A 114 30.20 21.43 39.34
N VAL A 115 30.10 22.54 40.09
CA VAL A 115 31.25 23.36 40.49
C VAL A 115 32.23 22.56 41.34
N LYS A 116 31.73 21.73 42.27
CA LYS A 116 32.57 20.83 43.08
C LYS A 116 33.35 19.82 42.22
N ASN A 117 32.81 19.46 41.06
CA ASN A 117 33.42 18.56 40.09
C ASN A 117 34.24 19.28 39.00
N GLY A 118 34.52 20.58 39.18
CA GLY A 118 35.41 21.34 38.30
C GLY A 118 34.75 21.95 37.05
N VAL A 119 33.41 21.99 37.00
CA VAL A 119 32.66 22.62 35.90
C VAL A 119 32.42 24.09 36.24
N ASP A 120 32.64 24.99 35.28
CA ASP A 120 32.32 26.41 35.43
C ASP A 120 30.83 26.61 35.78
N GLU A 121 30.54 27.54 36.70
CA GLU A 121 29.19 27.76 37.23
C GLU A 121 28.20 28.17 36.13
N LYS A 122 28.64 29.02 35.18
CA LYS A 122 27.81 29.47 34.07
C LYS A 122 27.52 28.31 33.12
N LEU A 123 28.53 27.51 32.80
CA LEU A 123 28.35 26.32 31.98
C LEU A 123 27.43 25.29 32.65
N ALA A 124 27.58 25.03 33.95
CA ALA A 124 26.71 24.12 34.70
C ALA A 124 25.25 24.60 34.67
N SER A 125 25.03 25.90 34.80
CA SER A 125 23.72 26.54 34.69
C SER A 125 23.12 26.36 33.27
N GLU A 126 23.90 26.57 32.22
CA GLU A 126 23.48 26.37 30.83
C GLU A 126 23.13 24.90 30.53
N ILE A 127 23.93 23.96 31.05
CA ILE A 127 23.66 22.52 30.93
C ILE A 127 22.38 22.14 31.67
N PHE A 128 22.11 22.69 32.85
CA PHE A 128 20.87 22.44 33.56
C PHE A 128 19.64 22.88 32.75
N ASP A 129 19.70 24.06 32.14
CA ASP A 129 18.60 24.58 31.30
C ASP A 129 18.40 23.71 30.05
N LEU A 130 19.48 23.19 29.48
CA LEU A 130 19.42 22.22 28.38
C LEU A 130 18.72 20.94 28.84
N VAL A 131 19.15 20.37 29.98
CA VAL A 131 18.57 19.16 30.55
C VAL A 131 17.09 19.34 30.86
N ASP A 132 16.68 20.46 31.47
CA ASP A 132 15.27 20.76 31.78
C ASP A 132 14.41 20.84 30.51
N LYS A 133 14.90 21.55 29.49
CA LYS A 133 14.24 21.64 28.18
C LYS A 133 13.99 20.25 27.57
N PHE A 134 14.97 19.36 27.67
CA PHE A 134 14.88 18.01 27.10
C PHE A 134 14.17 17.01 28.00
N ALA A 135 14.18 17.17 29.32
CA ALA A 135 13.53 16.25 30.25
C ALA A 135 12.02 16.19 30.04
N GLY A 136 11.38 17.30 29.64
CA GLY A 136 9.98 17.32 29.24
C GLY A 136 9.66 16.45 28.01
N TYR A 137 10.67 16.12 27.21
CA TYR A 137 10.59 15.29 26.01
C TYR A 137 11.58 14.13 26.05
N GLY A 138 12.07 13.72 27.23
CA GLY A 138 12.96 12.59 27.37
C GLY A 138 12.17 11.28 27.26
N PHE A 139 12.65 10.31 26.48
CA PHE A 139 12.00 9.00 26.40
C PHE A 139 12.67 7.98 27.30
N ASN A 140 11.90 7.02 27.81
CA ASN A 140 12.44 5.91 28.57
C ASN A 140 13.17 4.95 27.62
N LYS A 141 14.49 4.83 27.78
CA LYS A 141 15.34 4.05 26.88
C LYS A 141 15.08 2.56 27.02
N SER A 142 14.82 2.04 28.22
CA SER A 142 14.56 0.61 28.40
C SER A 142 13.31 0.15 27.65
N HIS A 143 12.22 0.91 27.70
CA HIS A 143 11.03 0.67 26.90
C HIS A 143 11.32 0.80 25.40
N ALA A 144 12.02 1.85 24.97
CA ALA A 144 12.37 2.05 23.57
C ALA A 144 13.20 0.89 23.00
N ALA A 145 14.19 0.41 23.76
CA ALA A 145 15.09 -0.67 23.38
C ALA A 145 14.34 -2.01 23.23
N ALA A 146 13.44 -2.33 24.16
CA ALA A 146 12.65 -3.55 24.10
C ALA A 146 11.77 -3.61 22.84
N TYR A 147 11.10 -2.52 22.47
CA TYR A 147 10.29 -2.45 21.25
C TYR A 147 11.12 -2.30 19.96
N ALA A 148 12.29 -1.68 20.06
CA ALA A 148 13.26 -1.66 18.96
C ALA A 148 13.75 -3.08 18.63
N LEU A 149 13.90 -3.95 19.63
CA LEU A 149 14.27 -5.35 19.42
C LEU A 149 13.21 -6.11 18.60
N VAL A 150 11.93 -5.95 18.94
CA VAL A 150 10.83 -6.54 18.14
C VAL A 150 10.82 -5.98 16.71
N SER A 151 11.08 -4.68 16.55
CA SER A 151 11.18 -4.04 15.22
C SER A 151 12.37 -4.59 14.41
N TYR A 152 13.50 -4.84 15.07
CA TYR A 152 14.67 -5.45 14.43
C TYR A 152 14.40 -6.91 14.06
N GLN A 153 13.77 -7.69 14.94
CA GLN A 153 13.41 -9.09 14.67
C GLN A 153 12.47 -9.21 13.46
N THR A 154 11.45 -8.35 13.37
CA THR A 154 10.55 -8.34 12.20
C THR A 154 11.27 -7.91 10.92
N ALA A 155 12.14 -6.91 10.99
CA ALA A 155 12.97 -6.50 9.85
C ALA A 155 13.95 -7.61 9.41
N TYR A 156 14.57 -8.32 10.37
CA TYR A 156 15.47 -9.44 10.12
C TYR A 156 14.74 -10.59 9.42
N LEU A 157 13.57 -10.99 9.93
CA LEU A 157 12.76 -12.04 9.31
C LEU A 157 12.37 -11.66 7.88
N LYS A 158 11.91 -10.43 7.67
CA LYS A 158 11.57 -9.95 6.32
C LYS A 158 12.78 -9.88 5.37
N ALA A 159 13.97 -9.57 5.89
CA ALA A 159 15.18 -9.47 5.07
C ALA A 159 15.73 -10.85 4.65
N ASN A 160 15.59 -11.86 5.50
CA ASN A 160 16.20 -13.19 5.29
C ASN A 160 15.20 -14.26 4.82
N TYR A 161 13.93 -14.15 5.23
CA TYR A 161 12.83 -15.07 4.92
C TYR A 161 11.60 -14.27 4.44
N PRO A 162 11.72 -13.54 3.32
CA PRO A 162 10.71 -12.59 2.90
C PRO A 162 9.37 -13.26 2.60
N VAL A 163 9.34 -14.43 1.95
CA VAL A 163 8.09 -15.07 1.52
C VAL A 163 7.33 -15.65 2.72
N GLU A 164 8.05 -16.30 3.63
CA GLU A 164 7.55 -16.82 4.90
C GLU A 164 7.04 -15.69 5.80
N PHE A 165 7.79 -14.59 5.89
CA PHE A 165 7.37 -13.40 6.64
C PHE A 165 6.07 -12.81 6.07
N MET A 166 5.93 -12.78 4.74
CA MET A 166 4.71 -12.32 4.09
C MET A 166 3.53 -13.27 4.34
N ALA A 167 3.71 -14.59 4.24
CA ALA A 167 2.67 -15.57 4.56
C ALA A 167 2.21 -15.48 6.02
N ALA A 168 3.15 -15.32 6.96
CA ALA A 168 2.85 -15.12 8.37
C ALA A 168 2.09 -13.80 8.63
N SER A 169 2.50 -12.71 7.97
CA SER A 169 1.83 -11.40 8.07
C SER A 169 0.41 -11.43 7.51
N MET A 170 0.22 -12.09 6.36
CA MET A 170 -1.11 -12.30 5.76
C MET A 170 -1.99 -13.19 6.64
N THR A 171 -1.42 -14.20 7.30
CA THR A 171 -2.13 -15.01 8.29
C THR A 171 -2.58 -14.18 9.50
N HIS A 172 -1.72 -13.31 10.03
CA HIS A 172 -2.06 -12.45 11.16
C HIS A 172 -3.26 -11.53 10.86
N ASP A 173 -3.30 -10.96 9.65
CA ASP A 173 -4.32 -10.00 9.22
C ASP A 173 -5.32 -10.61 8.21
N MET A 174 -5.55 -11.93 8.25
CA MET A 174 -6.32 -12.68 7.24
C MET A 174 -7.76 -12.20 6.98
N GLN A 175 -8.36 -11.49 7.94
CA GLN A 175 -9.73 -10.97 7.83
C GLN A 175 -9.76 -9.50 7.35
N ASN A 176 -8.60 -8.86 7.20
CA ASN A 176 -8.48 -7.47 6.78
C ASN A 176 -8.06 -7.41 5.31
N THR A 177 -9.05 -7.34 4.41
CA THR A 177 -8.82 -7.31 2.96
C THR A 177 -7.94 -6.15 2.50
N ASP A 178 -8.05 -4.99 3.16
CA ASP A 178 -7.25 -3.81 2.83
C ASP A 178 -5.76 -4.08 3.07
N LYS A 179 -5.43 -4.70 4.22
CA LYS A 179 -4.06 -5.12 4.54
C LYS A 179 -3.57 -6.23 3.63
N LEU A 180 -4.41 -7.22 3.30
CA LEU A 180 -4.04 -8.27 2.33
C LEU A 180 -3.67 -7.68 0.96
N GLY A 181 -4.37 -6.64 0.51
CA GLY A 181 -3.99 -5.88 -0.69
C GLY A 181 -2.62 -5.20 -0.56
N LEU A 182 -2.27 -4.66 0.62
CA LEU A 182 -0.92 -4.12 0.86
C LEU A 182 0.15 -5.21 0.75
N PHE A 183 -0.12 -6.41 1.28
CA PHE A 183 0.80 -7.53 1.27
C PHE A 183 0.98 -8.14 -0.12
N ARG A 184 -0.10 -8.28 -0.91
CA ARG A 184 -0.04 -8.72 -2.31
C ARG A 184 0.94 -7.87 -3.13
N ARG A 185 0.86 -6.54 -3.02
CA ARG A 185 1.79 -5.65 -3.74
C ARG A 185 3.24 -5.80 -3.28
N GLU A 186 3.46 -6.11 -2.01
CA GLU A 186 4.80 -6.37 -1.51
C GLU A 186 5.33 -7.70 -2.03
N LEU A 187 4.47 -8.73 -2.15
CA LEU A 187 4.78 -9.99 -2.82
C LEU A 187 5.14 -9.75 -4.30
N ASP A 188 4.39 -8.92 -5.03
CA ASP A 188 4.70 -8.54 -6.41
C ASP A 188 6.08 -7.85 -6.51
N ARG A 189 6.40 -6.95 -5.57
CA ARG A 189 7.71 -6.28 -5.49
C ARG A 189 8.84 -7.28 -5.19
N LEU A 190 8.56 -8.29 -4.38
CA LEU A 190 9.48 -9.38 -4.06
C LEU A 190 9.56 -10.43 -5.18
N LYS A 191 8.71 -10.33 -6.22
CA LYS A 191 8.55 -11.33 -7.29
C LYS A 191 8.15 -12.71 -6.77
N ALA A 192 7.43 -12.75 -5.65
CA ALA A 192 6.87 -13.97 -5.09
C ALA A 192 5.38 -14.04 -5.46
N PRO A 193 4.91 -15.08 -6.20
CA PRO A 193 3.52 -15.12 -6.64
C PRO A 193 2.57 -15.38 -5.47
N LEU A 194 1.42 -14.69 -5.46
CA LEU A 194 0.27 -15.03 -4.62
C LEU A 194 -0.64 -15.98 -5.40
N LEU A 195 -0.59 -17.26 -5.06
CA LEU A 195 -1.29 -18.33 -5.74
C LEU A 195 -2.76 -18.38 -5.29
N PRO A 196 -3.72 -18.63 -6.20
CA PRO A 196 -5.14 -18.69 -5.87
C PRO A 196 -5.46 -19.80 -4.87
N PRO A 197 -6.62 -19.74 -4.18
CA PRO A 197 -7.02 -20.85 -3.33
C PRO A 197 -7.24 -22.12 -4.15
N ASP A 198 -6.98 -23.28 -3.56
CA ASP A 198 -7.18 -24.59 -4.18
C ASP A 198 -7.52 -25.61 -3.08
N VAL A 199 -8.65 -26.32 -3.19
CA VAL A 199 -9.05 -27.33 -2.20
C VAL A 199 -8.01 -28.44 -2.04
N ASN A 200 -7.20 -28.71 -3.07
CA ASN A 200 -6.14 -29.72 -3.05
C ASN A 200 -4.80 -29.23 -2.52
N ARG A 201 -4.58 -27.92 -2.40
CA ARG A 201 -3.26 -27.36 -2.05
C ARG A 201 -3.29 -26.34 -0.92
N SER A 202 -4.34 -25.54 -0.82
CA SER A 202 -4.47 -24.52 0.22
C SER A 202 -4.65 -25.12 1.59
N GLU A 203 -4.02 -24.50 2.58
CA GLU A 203 -4.20 -24.79 3.99
C GLU A 203 -5.28 -23.91 4.63
N VAL A 204 -5.53 -24.13 5.91
CA VAL A 204 -6.46 -23.30 6.70
C VAL A 204 -5.99 -21.84 6.72
N ILE A 205 -4.68 -21.62 6.85
CA ILE A 205 -4.01 -20.31 6.89
C ILE A 205 -3.16 -20.08 5.63
N PHE A 206 -2.57 -18.90 5.47
CA PHE A 206 -1.67 -18.66 4.32
C PHE A 206 -0.41 -19.48 4.52
N ASP A 207 0.04 -20.14 3.46
CA ASP A 207 1.18 -21.03 3.52
C ASP A 207 2.16 -20.76 2.38
N VAL A 208 3.41 -21.18 2.56
CA VAL A 208 4.45 -21.04 1.55
C VAL A 208 4.47 -22.27 0.66
N GLU A 209 4.52 -22.04 -0.64
CA GLU A 209 4.54 -23.11 -1.63
C GLU A 209 5.73 -22.93 -2.59
N ASP A 210 6.48 -24.01 -2.82
CA ASP A 210 7.49 -24.04 -3.87
C ASP A 210 6.81 -24.23 -5.24
N THR A 211 6.93 -23.21 -6.09
CA THR A 211 6.39 -23.21 -7.46
C THR A 211 7.36 -23.80 -8.48
N GLY A 212 8.55 -24.18 -8.05
CA GLY A 212 9.64 -24.65 -8.89
C GLY A 212 10.25 -23.52 -9.72
N LYS A 213 9.58 -23.13 -10.81
CA LYS A 213 10.12 -22.15 -11.78
C LYS A 213 10.24 -20.73 -11.23
N ASP A 214 9.30 -20.32 -10.38
CA ASP A 214 9.24 -18.95 -9.84
C ASP A 214 9.74 -18.87 -8.39
N GLY A 215 10.32 -19.95 -7.87
CA GLY A 215 10.75 -20.08 -6.48
C GLY A 215 9.59 -20.20 -5.50
N LEU A 216 9.71 -19.58 -4.33
CA LEU A 216 8.69 -19.61 -3.29
C LEU A 216 7.55 -18.61 -3.60
N GLY A 217 6.31 -19.10 -3.52
CA GLY A 217 5.09 -18.30 -3.56
C GLY A 217 4.30 -18.43 -2.25
N VAL A 218 3.25 -17.63 -2.13
CA VAL A 218 2.28 -17.73 -1.03
C VAL A 218 0.97 -18.30 -1.57
N ARG A 219 0.48 -19.39 -1.00
CA ARG A 219 -0.82 -19.98 -1.33
C ARG A 219 -1.92 -19.31 -0.51
N TYR A 220 -3.00 -18.89 -1.20
CA TYR A 220 -4.14 -18.26 -0.53
C TYR A 220 -4.82 -19.22 0.45
N ALA A 221 -5.12 -18.73 1.65
CA ALA A 221 -5.74 -19.51 2.71
C ALA A 221 -7.23 -19.77 2.46
N LEU A 222 -7.71 -20.99 2.71
CA LEU A 222 -9.14 -21.29 2.61
C LEU A 222 -9.98 -20.46 3.61
N SER A 223 -9.45 -20.19 4.81
CA SER A 223 -10.18 -19.40 5.82
C SER A 223 -10.16 -17.88 5.60
N ALA A 224 -9.34 -17.40 4.66
CA ALA A 224 -9.31 -15.99 4.24
C ALA A 224 -10.35 -15.69 3.16
N ILE A 225 -11.01 -16.71 2.61
CA ILE A 225 -12.14 -16.55 1.69
C ILE A 225 -13.37 -16.16 2.51
N ARG A 226 -14.09 -15.13 2.05
CA ARG A 226 -15.31 -14.66 2.72
C ARG A 226 -16.30 -15.80 2.86
N ASN A 227 -17.03 -15.85 3.98
CA ASN A 227 -18.04 -16.87 4.30
C ASN A 227 -17.55 -18.33 4.45
N VAL A 228 -16.26 -18.66 4.25
CA VAL A 228 -15.75 -20.05 4.43
C VAL A 228 -15.41 -20.31 5.90
N GLY A 229 -14.78 -19.36 6.59
CA GLY A 229 -14.46 -19.49 8.02
C GLY A 229 -13.47 -20.61 8.35
N LYS A 230 -12.87 -20.54 9.54
CA LYS A 230 -11.87 -21.54 9.98
C LYS A 230 -12.41 -22.97 10.11
N PRO A 231 -13.63 -23.21 10.64
CA PRO A 231 -14.15 -24.57 10.79
C PRO A 231 -14.37 -25.30 9.46
N ALA A 232 -14.93 -24.63 8.44
CA ALA A 232 -15.13 -25.26 7.13
C ALA A 232 -13.80 -25.50 6.42
N ALA A 233 -12.88 -24.53 6.48
CA ALA A 233 -11.52 -24.69 5.94
C ALA A 233 -10.79 -25.88 6.59
N ALA A 234 -10.87 -26.03 7.92
CA ALA A 234 -10.28 -27.16 8.63
C ALA A 234 -10.95 -28.49 8.26
N ALA A 235 -12.26 -28.51 8.05
CA ALA A 235 -12.98 -29.70 7.60
C ALA A 235 -12.52 -30.15 6.20
N ILE A 236 -12.30 -29.20 5.28
CA ILE A 236 -11.78 -29.49 3.93
C ILE A 236 -10.36 -30.06 4.00
N VAL A 237 -9.46 -29.41 4.76
CA VAL A 237 -8.07 -29.87 4.92
C VAL A 237 -8.01 -31.24 5.60
N ALA A 238 -8.84 -31.47 6.63
CA ALA A 238 -8.93 -32.77 7.30
C ALA A 238 -9.44 -33.86 6.35
N ALA A 239 -10.49 -33.56 5.59
CA ALA A 239 -11.01 -34.47 4.58
C ALA A 239 -9.94 -34.84 3.55
N ARG A 240 -9.06 -33.90 3.15
CA ARG A 240 -7.95 -34.10 2.20
C ARG A 240 -6.83 -35.03 2.70
N GLN A 241 -6.74 -35.35 4.00
CA GLN A 241 -5.64 -36.18 4.51
C GLN A 241 -5.57 -37.58 3.86
N ASP A 242 -6.69 -38.12 3.39
CA ASP A 242 -6.75 -39.39 2.64
C ASP A 242 -6.25 -39.29 1.18
N GLY A 243 -5.72 -38.12 0.77
CA GLY A 243 -5.20 -37.85 -0.58
C GLY A 243 -5.94 -36.70 -1.28
N PRO A 244 -5.41 -36.19 -2.42
CA PRO A 244 -6.06 -35.13 -3.17
C PRO A 244 -7.45 -35.57 -3.65
N PHE A 245 -8.40 -34.63 -3.66
CA PHE A 245 -9.73 -34.80 -4.24
C PHE A 245 -9.61 -35.01 -5.74
N LYS A 246 -10.20 -36.10 -6.24
CA LYS A 246 -10.17 -36.47 -7.66
C LYS A 246 -11.16 -35.67 -8.49
N ASP A 247 -12.37 -35.54 -7.97
CA ASP A 247 -13.50 -34.86 -8.58
C ASP A 247 -14.43 -34.30 -7.47
N LEU A 248 -15.50 -33.62 -7.87
CA LEU A 248 -16.47 -33.04 -6.92
C LEU A 248 -17.28 -34.10 -6.17
N ALA A 249 -17.41 -35.32 -6.71
CA ALA A 249 -18.11 -36.41 -6.03
C ALA A 249 -17.25 -36.94 -4.87
N ASP A 250 -15.96 -37.16 -5.10
CA ASP A 250 -14.97 -37.52 -4.08
C ASP A 250 -14.85 -36.43 -3.01
N PHE A 251 -14.86 -35.15 -3.42
CA PHE A 251 -14.93 -34.03 -2.48
C PHE A 251 -16.20 -34.10 -1.60
N ALA A 252 -17.38 -34.28 -2.20
CA ALA A 252 -18.64 -34.35 -1.46
C ALA A 252 -18.69 -35.54 -0.50
N ASP A 253 -18.23 -36.72 -0.93
CA ASP A 253 -18.25 -37.96 -0.13
C ASP A 253 -17.44 -37.84 1.17
N ARG A 254 -16.27 -37.19 1.09
CA ARG A 254 -15.31 -37.05 2.18
C ARG A 254 -15.57 -35.84 3.07
N LEU A 255 -16.30 -34.84 2.60
CA LEU A 255 -16.53 -33.59 3.33
C LEU A 255 -17.42 -33.79 4.57
N ASP A 256 -17.08 -33.10 5.66
CA ASP A 256 -17.98 -32.94 6.81
C ASP A 256 -19.02 -31.84 6.52
N ALA A 257 -20.22 -32.27 6.13
CA ALA A 257 -21.35 -31.40 5.82
C ALA A 257 -21.91 -30.64 7.04
N SER A 258 -21.57 -31.01 8.28
CA SER A 258 -21.98 -30.26 9.47
C SER A 258 -21.20 -28.95 9.64
N ARG A 259 -20.02 -28.87 9.00
CA ARG A 259 -19.10 -27.72 9.08
C ARG A 259 -19.10 -26.86 7.84
N THR A 260 -19.66 -27.34 6.74
CA THR A 260 -19.66 -26.66 5.43
C THR A 260 -21.09 -26.48 4.93
N ASN A 261 -21.46 -25.25 4.59
CA ASN A 261 -22.79 -24.91 4.10
C ASN A 261 -22.77 -24.51 2.62
N LYS A 262 -23.96 -24.38 2.03
CA LYS A 262 -24.13 -23.96 0.63
C LYS A 262 -23.37 -22.68 0.29
N ARG A 263 -23.45 -21.67 1.16
CA ARG A 263 -22.79 -20.36 0.97
C ARG A 263 -21.27 -20.47 0.95
N ALA A 264 -20.69 -21.38 1.74
CA ALA A 264 -19.26 -21.65 1.73
C ALA A 264 -18.83 -22.29 0.40
N ILE A 265 -19.56 -23.30 -0.10
CA ILE A 265 -19.29 -23.93 -1.39
C ILE A 265 -19.43 -22.93 -2.54
N GLU A 266 -20.50 -22.12 -2.54
CA GLU A 266 -20.69 -21.03 -3.48
C GLU A 266 -19.51 -20.06 -3.51
N THR A 267 -19.02 -19.66 -2.33
CA THR A 267 -17.92 -18.68 -2.25
C THR A 267 -16.57 -19.30 -2.62
N LEU A 268 -16.35 -20.58 -2.30
CA LEU A 268 -15.19 -21.35 -2.77
C LEU A 268 -15.15 -21.47 -4.29
N ALA A 269 -16.30 -21.75 -4.92
CA ALA A 269 -16.41 -21.80 -6.38
C ALA A 269 -16.09 -20.43 -7.02
N ARG A 270 -16.65 -19.35 -6.47
CA ARG A 270 -16.36 -17.98 -6.93
C ARG A 270 -14.87 -17.62 -6.80
N ALA A 271 -14.24 -18.03 -5.71
CA ALA A 271 -12.81 -17.81 -5.45
C ALA A 271 -11.87 -18.66 -6.32
N GLY A 272 -12.39 -19.63 -7.09
CA GLY A 272 -11.59 -20.56 -7.89
C GLY A 272 -10.97 -21.72 -7.12
N ALA A 273 -11.43 -21.98 -5.89
CA ALA A 273 -10.86 -23.04 -5.06
C ALA A 273 -11.05 -24.45 -5.66
N PHE A 274 -12.03 -24.62 -6.55
CA PHE A 274 -12.32 -25.90 -7.20
C PHE A 274 -11.68 -26.05 -8.59
N ASP A 275 -10.95 -25.06 -9.11
CA ASP A 275 -10.46 -25.08 -10.50
C ASP A 275 -9.58 -26.29 -10.84
N SER A 276 -8.89 -26.88 -9.85
CA SER A 276 -8.08 -28.09 -10.00
C SER A 276 -8.91 -29.38 -10.14
N VAL A 277 -10.17 -29.34 -9.71
CA VAL A 277 -11.10 -30.47 -9.65
C VAL A 277 -12.20 -30.34 -10.71
N ASP A 278 -12.74 -29.12 -10.86
CA ASP A 278 -13.73 -28.75 -11.86
C ASP A 278 -13.51 -27.28 -12.29
N PRO A 279 -13.04 -27.03 -13.52
CA PRO A 279 -12.76 -25.67 -14.00
C PRO A 279 -14.03 -24.85 -14.27
N ASP A 280 -15.21 -25.45 -14.34
CA ASP A 280 -16.46 -24.74 -14.59
C ASP A 280 -17.05 -24.19 -13.29
N ARG A 281 -16.54 -23.03 -12.85
CA ARG A 281 -16.96 -22.35 -11.62
C ARG A 281 -18.48 -22.09 -11.58
N ALA A 282 -19.12 -21.83 -12.73
CA ALA A 282 -20.55 -21.58 -12.81
C ALA A 282 -21.37 -22.83 -12.47
N ARG A 283 -20.93 -23.99 -12.98
CA ARG A 283 -21.52 -25.29 -12.67
C ARG A 283 -21.38 -25.64 -11.19
N VAL A 284 -20.19 -25.46 -10.61
CA VAL A 284 -19.96 -25.72 -9.18
C VAL A 284 -20.82 -24.80 -8.31
N PHE A 285 -20.89 -23.51 -8.66
CA PHE A 285 -21.69 -22.53 -7.95
C PHE A 285 -23.18 -22.89 -7.93
N LYS A 286 -23.79 -23.18 -9.09
CA LYS A 286 -25.20 -23.60 -9.14
C LYS A 286 -25.42 -24.98 -8.51
N GLY A 287 -24.41 -25.83 -8.57
CA GLY A 287 -24.37 -27.16 -7.99
C GLY A 287 -24.18 -27.20 -6.47
N ALA A 288 -23.91 -26.07 -5.81
CA ALA A 288 -23.51 -26.02 -4.40
C ALA A 288 -24.49 -26.74 -3.44
N GLU A 289 -25.79 -26.60 -3.69
CA GLU A 289 -26.81 -27.27 -2.87
C GLU A 289 -26.81 -28.79 -3.08
N VAL A 290 -26.57 -29.24 -4.31
CA VAL A 290 -26.44 -30.67 -4.63
C VAL A 290 -25.20 -31.26 -3.95
N ILE A 291 -24.06 -30.55 -4.00
CA ILE A 291 -22.81 -30.96 -3.35
C ILE A 291 -23.02 -31.15 -1.84
N VAL A 292 -23.62 -30.16 -1.17
CA VAL A 292 -23.86 -30.23 0.28
C VAL A 292 -24.81 -31.38 0.63
N ARG A 293 -25.88 -31.58 -0.14
CA ARG A 293 -26.83 -32.68 0.09
C ARG A 293 -26.17 -34.05 -0.11
N THR A 294 -25.33 -34.20 -1.13
CA THR A 294 -24.57 -35.45 -1.34
C THR A 294 -23.61 -35.71 -0.18
N ALA A 295 -22.94 -34.67 0.33
CA ALA A 295 -22.07 -34.80 1.51
C ALA A 295 -22.85 -35.19 2.78
N GLN A 296 -24.06 -34.66 2.97
CA GLN A 296 -24.94 -35.06 4.07
C GLN A 296 -25.34 -36.53 3.97
N ALA A 297 -25.78 -36.97 2.79
CA ALA A 297 -26.17 -38.37 2.56
C ALA A 297 -25.00 -39.34 2.79
N ALA A 298 -23.79 -39.01 2.32
CA ALA A 298 -22.59 -39.81 2.54
C ALA A 298 -22.21 -39.89 4.04
N ALA A 299 -22.35 -38.78 4.78
CA ALA A 299 -22.12 -38.77 6.23
C ALA A 299 -23.15 -39.60 7.01
N GLU A 300 -24.43 -39.56 6.61
CA GLU A 300 -25.49 -40.41 7.17
C GLU A 300 -25.22 -41.90 6.90
N GLU A 301 -24.80 -42.26 5.68
CA GLU A 301 -24.45 -43.64 5.34
C GLU A 301 -23.26 -44.16 6.16
N ARG A 302 -22.23 -43.33 6.37
CA ARG A 302 -21.07 -43.69 7.21
C ARG A 302 -21.40 -43.88 8.69
N THR A 303 -22.40 -43.16 9.20
CA THR A 303 -22.81 -43.22 10.62
C THR A 303 -23.91 -44.26 10.87
N SER A 304 -24.59 -44.70 9.81
CA SER A 304 -25.55 -45.79 9.87
C SER A 304 -24.83 -47.13 10.05
N ASN A 305 -25.08 -47.82 11.17
CA ASN A 305 -24.61 -49.20 11.41
C ASN A 305 -25.29 -50.25 10.50
N GLN A 306 -26.03 -49.82 9.46
CA GLN A 306 -26.48 -50.74 8.41
C GLN A 306 -25.31 -51.05 7.49
N THR A 307 -24.48 -52.00 7.91
CA THR A 307 -23.60 -52.74 7.01
C THR A 307 -24.43 -53.18 5.81
N ASN A 308 -24.10 -52.70 4.61
CA ASN A 308 -24.75 -53.09 3.36
C ASN A 308 -24.74 -54.63 3.28
N LEU A 309 -25.88 -55.26 3.59
CA LEU A 309 -26.03 -56.72 3.70
C LEU A 309 -25.88 -57.42 2.33
N PHE A 310 -25.82 -56.63 1.26
CA PHE A 310 -25.50 -57.03 -0.10
C PHE A 310 -24.24 -56.26 -0.49
N GLY A 311 -23.07 -56.88 -0.24
CA GLY A 311 -21.76 -56.31 -0.50
C GLY A 311 -21.42 -56.17 -1.97
N ASP A 312 -22.17 -55.34 -2.69
CA ASP A 312 -21.67 -54.74 -3.92
C ASP A 312 -21.01 -53.41 -3.56
N ALA A 313 -19.80 -53.20 -4.08
CA ALA A 313 -19.14 -51.92 -4.04
C ALA A 313 -20.11 -50.86 -4.58
N THR A 314 -20.72 -50.08 -3.68
CA THR A 314 -21.59 -48.99 -4.08
C THR A 314 -20.71 -48.03 -4.88
N ALA A 315 -20.95 -48.02 -6.20
CA ALA A 315 -20.35 -47.04 -7.07
C ALA A 315 -20.61 -45.66 -6.44
N ALA A 316 -19.55 -44.87 -6.26
CA ALA A 316 -19.64 -43.56 -5.64
C ALA A 316 -20.86 -42.81 -6.21
N PRO A 317 -21.72 -42.22 -5.37
CA PRO A 317 -22.93 -41.58 -5.84
C PRO A 317 -22.59 -40.58 -6.94
N VAL A 318 -23.15 -40.80 -8.14
CA VAL A 318 -22.84 -39.98 -9.31
C VAL A 318 -23.39 -38.58 -9.05
N LEU A 319 -22.49 -37.65 -8.73
CA LEU A 319 -22.83 -36.25 -8.52
C LEU A 319 -23.21 -35.63 -9.86
N ARG A 320 -24.52 -35.48 -10.11
CA ARG A 320 -25.03 -34.80 -11.30
C ARG A 320 -25.29 -33.33 -10.98
N LEU A 321 -24.40 -32.47 -11.48
CA LEU A 321 -24.56 -31.03 -11.39
C LEU A 321 -25.40 -30.50 -12.57
N PRO A 322 -26.14 -29.39 -12.40
CA PRO A 322 -26.90 -28.79 -13.48
C PRO A 322 -25.96 -28.29 -14.58
N GLU A 323 -26.35 -28.47 -15.85
CA GLU A 323 -25.67 -27.84 -16.98
C GLU A 323 -25.93 -26.33 -16.97
N THR A 324 -24.87 -25.55 -17.14
CA THR A 324 -24.93 -24.09 -17.10
C THR A 324 -24.03 -23.49 -18.18
N GLY A 325 -24.39 -22.29 -18.67
CA GLY A 325 -23.41 -21.48 -19.39
C GLY A 325 -22.25 -21.08 -18.49
N GLN A 326 -21.04 -21.03 -19.05
CA GLN A 326 -19.85 -20.55 -18.36
C GLN A 326 -19.99 -19.06 -18.05
N TRP A 327 -19.39 -18.61 -16.94
CA TRP A 327 -19.27 -17.19 -16.67
C TRP A 327 -18.41 -16.52 -17.72
N THR A 328 -18.79 -15.30 -18.10
CA THR A 328 -17.89 -14.41 -18.83
C THR A 328 -16.70 -14.04 -17.94
N GLU A 329 -15.60 -13.59 -18.55
CA GLU A 329 -14.41 -13.16 -17.80
C GLU A 329 -14.74 -12.02 -16.82
N ALA A 330 -15.55 -11.05 -17.25
CA ALA A 330 -16.00 -9.95 -16.39
C ALA A 330 -16.82 -10.44 -15.17
N GLU A 331 -17.72 -11.41 -15.37
CA GLU A 331 -18.48 -12.01 -14.27
C GLU A 331 -17.58 -12.80 -13.33
N ALA A 332 -16.65 -13.62 -13.86
CA ALA A 332 -15.72 -14.40 -13.06
C ALA A 332 -14.83 -13.51 -12.18
N LEU A 333 -14.33 -12.39 -12.73
CA LEU A 333 -13.57 -11.39 -12.00
C LEU A 333 -14.41 -10.68 -10.93
N GLY A 334 -15.66 -10.32 -11.24
CA GLY A 334 -16.60 -9.75 -10.26
C GLY A 334 -16.86 -10.70 -9.09
N TYR A 335 -17.07 -11.99 -9.37
CA TYR A 335 -17.27 -13.01 -8.36
C TYR A 335 -16.01 -13.30 -7.53
N GLU A 336 -14.82 -13.27 -8.14
CA GLU A 336 -13.54 -13.39 -7.44
C GLU A 336 -13.38 -12.24 -6.44
N LEU A 337 -13.63 -11.01 -6.86
CA LEU A 337 -13.60 -9.84 -6.00
C LEU A 337 -14.60 -9.96 -4.83
N ASP A 338 -15.82 -10.43 -5.08
CA ASP A 338 -16.82 -10.64 -4.04
C ASP A 338 -16.39 -11.68 -2.99
N ALA A 339 -15.71 -12.74 -3.43
CA ALA A 339 -15.29 -13.86 -2.59
C ALA A 339 -14.01 -13.56 -1.79
N ILE A 340 -13.06 -12.85 -2.40
CA ILE A 340 -11.71 -12.65 -1.88
C ILE A 340 -11.51 -11.23 -1.34
N GLY A 341 -12.20 -10.25 -1.92
CA GLY A 341 -12.04 -8.83 -1.62
C GLY A 341 -10.96 -8.13 -2.44
N MET A 342 -10.28 -8.85 -3.33
CA MET A 342 -9.36 -8.31 -4.34
C MET A 342 -9.30 -9.25 -5.55
N TYR A 343 -8.86 -8.73 -6.69
CA TYR A 343 -8.60 -9.52 -7.89
C TYR A 343 -7.29 -10.32 -7.70
N LEU A 344 -7.36 -11.65 -7.79
CA LEU A 344 -6.18 -12.52 -7.71
C LEU A 344 -5.62 -12.85 -9.09
N SER A 345 -6.51 -13.10 -10.05
CA SER A 345 -6.18 -13.61 -11.38
C SER A 345 -5.74 -12.50 -12.34
N ALA A 346 -6.60 -11.52 -12.59
CA ALA A 346 -6.34 -10.35 -13.44
C ALA A 346 -7.23 -9.18 -13.02
N HIS A 347 -6.80 -7.95 -13.26
CA HIS A 347 -7.69 -6.79 -13.20
C HIS A 347 -8.20 -6.44 -14.61
N PRO A 348 -9.44 -5.97 -14.78
CA PRO A 348 -9.93 -5.43 -16.07
C PRO A 348 -9.06 -4.31 -16.68
N LEU A 349 -8.14 -3.74 -15.90
CA LEU A 349 -7.24 -2.67 -16.31
C LEU A 349 -5.91 -3.20 -16.86
N ASP A 350 -5.60 -4.48 -16.66
CA ASP A 350 -4.34 -5.08 -17.07
C ASP A 350 -4.18 -5.05 -18.60
N ALA A 351 -5.29 -5.21 -19.33
CA ALA A 351 -5.35 -5.05 -20.79
C ALA A 351 -4.90 -3.65 -21.25
N PHE A 352 -5.05 -2.63 -20.40
CA PHE A 352 -4.72 -1.24 -20.68
C PHE A 352 -3.38 -0.80 -20.07
N ALA A 353 -2.59 -1.70 -19.45
CA ALA A 353 -1.37 -1.34 -18.73
C ALA A 353 -0.38 -0.45 -19.52
N PRO A 354 -0.14 -0.65 -20.83
CA PRO A 354 0.68 0.27 -21.62
C PRO A 354 0.05 1.66 -21.78
N ALA A 355 -1.27 1.73 -21.99
CA ALA A 355 -2.01 2.99 -22.14
C ALA A 355 -2.07 3.77 -20.82
N LEU A 356 -2.24 3.08 -19.68
CA LEU A 356 -2.29 3.71 -18.35
C LEU A 356 -1.01 4.47 -18.01
N LYS A 357 0.16 3.89 -18.35
CA LYS A 357 1.46 4.56 -18.16
C LYS A 357 1.54 5.85 -18.97
N ARG A 358 1.04 5.85 -20.21
CA ARG A 358 1.06 7.02 -21.10
C ARG A 358 0.04 8.08 -20.70
N LEU A 359 -1.12 7.68 -20.19
CA LEU A 359 -2.17 8.58 -19.69
C LEU A 359 -1.79 9.32 -18.39
N GLY A 360 -0.62 9.02 -17.81
CA GLY A 360 -0.17 9.59 -16.54
C GLY A 360 -1.06 9.18 -15.36
N VAL A 361 -1.65 7.98 -15.43
CA VAL A 361 -2.56 7.46 -14.41
C VAL A 361 -1.79 7.17 -13.13
N THR A 362 -2.26 7.72 -12.03
CA THR A 362 -1.80 7.39 -10.69
C THR A 362 -2.60 6.19 -10.17
N THR A 363 -1.91 5.18 -9.64
CA THR A 363 -2.58 4.03 -9.02
C THR A 363 -3.27 4.46 -7.73
N ILE A 364 -4.37 3.80 -7.38
CA ILE A 364 -5.08 4.02 -6.12
C ILE A 364 -4.13 3.82 -4.93
N ALA A 365 -3.27 2.80 -5.00
CA ALA A 365 -2.23 2.55 -4.02
C ALA A 365 -1.28 3.71 -3.78
N ASP A 366 -0.76 4.30 -4.87
CA ASP A 366 0.16 5.43 -4.78
C ASP A 366 -0.58 6.67 -4.27
N LEU A 367 -1.83 6.88 -4.68
CA LEU A 367 -2.66 7.99 -4.20
C LEU A 367 -2.90 7.90 -2.69
N MET A 368 -3.26 6.72 -2.18
CA MET A 368 -3.43 6.46 -0.74
C MET A 368 -2.13 6.63 0.06
N ARG A 369 -1.00 6.23 -0.52
CA ARG A 369 0.29 6.20 0.20
C ARG A 369 1.02 7.54 0.20
N ARG A 370 1.09 8.17 -0.98
CA ARG A 370 1.89 9.39 -1.22
C ARG A 370 1.05 10.65 -1.13
N GLY A 371 -0.27 10.52 -1.19
CA GLY A 371 -1.16 11.66 -1.38
C GLY A 371 -1.12 12.18 -2.83
N PRO A 372 -1.79 13.31 -3.09
CA PRO A 372 -1.93 13.88 -4.43
C PRO A 372 -0.57 14.12 -5.14
N PRO A 373 -0.41 13.73 -6.42
CA PRO A 373 0.76 14.06 -7.23
C PRO A 373 0.95 15.57 -7.32
N GLY A 374 2.15 16.07 -7.01
CA GLY A 374 2.47 17.50 -7.16
C GLY A 374 1.97 18.42 -6.04
N GLY A 375 1.35 17.88 -4.98
CA GLY A 375 1.08 18.63 -3.75
C GLY A 375 2.39 19.08 -3.11
N VAL A 376 2.76 20.35 -3.32
CA VAL A 376 3.90 21.11 -2.78
C VAL A 376 5.11 20.24 -2.39
N ARG A 377 6.13 20.21 -3.27
CA ARG A 377 7.50 19.87 -2.87
C ARG A 377 7.85 20.70 -1.63
N SER A 378 8.23 20.01 -0.57
CA SER A 378 8.70 20.52 0.71
C SER A 378 9.96 21.39 0.57
N ASN A 379 9.86 22.59 0.01
CA ASN A 379 10.92 23.60 0.02
C ASN A 379 10.47 25.01 0.45
N ASP A 380 9.18 25.31 0.54
CA ASP A 380 8.72 26.57 1.15
C ASP A 380 8.54 26.40 2.67
N ARG A 381 9.68 26.40 3.36
CA ARG A 381 9.76 26.66 4.80
C ARG A 381 9.47 28.14 5.06
N GLN A 382 8.20 28.54 5.15
CA GLN A 382 7.84 29.69 5.96
C GLN A 382 6.38 29.63 6.38
N GLN A 383 6.18 29.61 7.70
CA GLN A 383 4.92 29.81 8.43
C GLN A 383 3.95 28.62 8.53
N GLY A 384 4.15 27.80 9.58
CA GLY A 384 3.18 27.63 10.68
C GLY A 384 1.81 26.97 10.44
N TYR A 385 1.39 26.68 9.21
CA TYR A 385 0.14 25.97 8.94
C TYR A 385 0.41 24.77 8.03
N GLN A 386 -0.03 23.58 8.46
CA GLN A 386 -0.10 22.38 7.62
C GLN A 386 -0.94 22.71 6.39
N ARG A 387 -0.30 23.06 5.26
CA ARG A 387 -1.02 23.18 4.00
C ARG A 387 -1.50 21.79 3.61
N GLN A 388 -2.81 21.62 3.59
CA GLN A 388 -3.48 20.44 3.06
C GLN A 388 -2.97 20.23 1.63
N ALA A 389 -2.38 19.06 1.36
CA ALA A 389 -1.96 18.73 0.02
C ALA A 389 -3.22 18.45 -0.80
N GLU A 390 -3.49 19.31 -1.79
CA GLU A 390 -4.59 19.18 -2.74
C GLU A 390 -4.01 19.16 -4.14
N ALA A 391 -4.38 18.16 -4.95
CA ALA A 391 -4.09 18.20 -6.38
C ALA A 391 -5.12 17.41 -7.19
N ASN A 392 -5.24 17.81 -8.45
CA ASN A 392 -5.97 17.06 -9.46
C ASN A 392 -5.05 15.99 -10.05
N CYS A 393 -5.53 14.75 -10.10
CA CYS A 393 -4.82 13.65 -10.74
C CYS A 393 -5.78 12.77 -11.53
N ARG A 394 -5.20 11.91 -12.38
CA ARG A 394 -5.96 10.93 -13.15
C ARG A 394 -5.79 9.56 -12.50
N ILE A 395 -6.90 8.87 -12.27
CA ILE A 395 -6.90 7.47 -11.89
C ILE A 395 -7.65 6.67 -12.97
N ALA A 396 -7.27 5.43 -13.20
CA ALA A 396 -8.08 4.51 -13.97
C ALA A 396 -8.67 3.48 -13.00
N ALA A 397 -9.97 3.28 -13.08
CA ALA A 397 -10.66 2.40 -12.16
C ALA A 397 -11.90 1.77 -12.79
N THR A 398 -12.25 0.59 -12.31
CA THR A 398 -13.56 -0.02 -12.53
C THR A 398 -14.45 0.30 -11.34
N GLN A 399 -15.69 0.68 -11.62
CA GLN A 399 -16.69 0.94 -10.58
C GLN A 399 -17.19 -0.39 -9.99
N LEU A 400 -17.25 -0.46 -8.66
CA LEU A 400 -17.71 -1.65 -7.91
C LEU A 400 -19.10 -1.48 -7.30
N GLY A 401 -19.40 -0.27 -6.84
CA GLY A 401 -20.63 0.02 -6.14
C GLY A 401 -20.85 1.52 -5.99
N ARG A 402 -22.12 1.96 -5.95
CA ARG A 402 -22.49 3.36 -5.78
C ARG A 402 -23.62 3.49 -4.77
N GLN A 403 -23.43 4.32 -3.75
CA GLN A 403 -24.48 4.70 -2.80
C GLN A 403 -24.82 6.17 -2.96
N GLU A 404 -26.02 6.46 -3.48
CA GLU A 404 -26.53 7.82 -3.59
C GLU A 404 -27.14 8.29 -2.26
N ARG A 405 -26.90 9.56 -1.92
CA ARG A 405 -27.47 10.24 -0.76
C ARG A 405 -27.90 11.65 -1.12
N THR A 406 -28.81 12.20 -0.33
CA THR A 406 -29.25 13.59 -0.44
C THR A 406 -28.64 14.38 0.71
N SER A 407 -27.98 15.49 0.40
CA SER A 407 -27.43 16.42 1.40
C SER A 407 -28.55 17.13 2.16
N ALA A 408 -28.24 17.67 3.34
CA ALA A 408 -29.16 18.51 4.10
C ALA A 408 -29.67 19.73 3.31
N LYS A 409 -28.94 20.16 2.26
CA LYS A 409 -29.33 21.23 1.33
C LYS A 409 -30.13 20.74 0.11
N GLY A 410 -30.53 19.47 0.06
CA GLY A 410 -31.35 18.89 -1.02
C GLY A 410 -30.57 18.44 -2.27
N SER A 411 -29.26 18.70 -2.36
CA SER A 411 -28.42 18.25 -3.49
C SER A 411 -28.06 16.77 -3.36
N ARG A 412 -28.10 16.04 -4.49
CA ARG A 412 -27.72 14.62 -4.55
C ARG A 412 -26.21 14.49 -4.67
N TYR A 413 -25.64 13.48 -4.03
CA TYR A 413 -24.25 13.08 -4.19
C TYR A 413 -24.15 11.56 -4.05
N ALA A 414 -23.05 10.98 -4.52
CA ALA A 414 -22.84 9.54 -4.42
C ALA A 414 -21.46 9.21 -3.88
N PHE A 415 -21.39 8.22 -3.00
CA PHE A 415 -20.15 7.52 -2.71
C PHE A 415 -19.98 6.41 -3.73
N VAL A 416 -18.87 6.43 -4.47
CA VAL A 416 -18.55 5.47 -5.52
C VAL A 416 -17.33 4.69 -5.07
N GLN A 417 -17.46 3.36 -5.00
CA GLN A 417 -16.33 2.46 -4.79
C GLN A 417 -15.67 2.18 -6.13
N LEU A 418 -14.37 2.45 -6.19
CA LEU A 418 -13.53 2.37 -7.37
C LEU A 418 -12.40 1.37 -7.10
N SER A 419 -12.07 0.55 -8.09
CA SER A 419 -10.98 -0.42 -7.99
C SER A 419 -10.00 -0.33 -9.14
N ASP A 420 -8.73 -0.54 -8.83
CA ASP A 420 -7.67 -0.79 -9.79
C ASP A 420 -6.90 -2.07 -9.39
N ALA A 421 -5.90 -2.46 -10.19
CA ALA A 421 -5.08 -3.64 -9.90
C ALA A 421 -4.34 -3.57 -8.55
N THR A 422 -4.32 -2.40 -7.91
CA THR A 422 -3.56 -2.10 -6.70
C THR A 422 -4.41 -1.90 -5.45
N GLY A 423 -5.73 -1.81 -5.57
CA GLY A 423 -6.66 -1.73 -4.44
C GLY A 423 -8.01 -1.07 -4.76
N VAL A 424 -8.76 -0.78 -3.70
CA VAL A 424 -10.09 -0.15 -3.75
C VAL A 424 -10.05 1.19 -3.02
N ILE A 425 -10.76 2.20 -3.53
CA ILE A 425 -10.96 3.50 -2.89
C ILE A 425 -12.40 3.95 -2.98
N GLU A 426 -12.86 4.69 -1.97
CA GLU A 426 -14.13 5.40 -2.02
C GLU A 426 -13.89 6.83 -2.51
N ALA A 427 -14.61 7.24 -3.56
CA ALA A 427 -14.60 8.59 -4.09
C ALA A 427 -16.02 9.20 -4.08
N THR A 428 -16.11 10.49 -3.82
CA THR A 428 -17.39 11.21 -3.81
C THR A 428 -17.66 11.86 -5.16
N ALA A 429 -18.81 11.58 -5.76
CA ALA A 429 -19.33 12.29 -6.92
C ALA A 429 -20.42 13.28 -6.46
N PHE A 430 -20.15 14.58 -6.57
CA PHE A 430 -21.12 15.63 -6.22
C PHE A 430 -22.16 15.82 -7.34
N SER A 431 -23.29 16.46 -7.01
CA SER A 431 -24.49 16.52 -7.86
C SER A 431 -24.24 16.83 -9.34
N GLU A 432 -23.40 17.80 -9.65
CA GLU A 432 -23.11 18.22 -11.03
C GLU A 432 -22.36 17.13 -11.80
N VAL A 433 -21.30 16.58 -11.19
CA VAL A 433 -20.51 15.50 -11.79
C VAL A 433 -21.31 14.21 -11.86
N LEU A 434 -22.08 13.89 -10.82
CA LEU A 434 -22.92 12.70 -10.76
C LEU A 434 -23.98 12.71 -11.88
N ALA A 435 -24.58 13.86 -12.18
CA ALA A 435 -25.58 13.97 -13.25
C ALA A 435 -25.01 13.64 -14.64
N VAL A 436 -23.75 14.01 -14.90
CA VAL A 436 -23.09 13.80 -16.21
C VAL A 436 -22.41 12.44 -16.30
N THR A 437 -21.88 11.92 -15.20
CA THR A 437 -21.09 10.68 -15.17
C THR A 437 -21.91 9.44 -14.82
N ARG A 438 -23.21 9.59 -14.53
CA ARG A 438 -24.08 8.51 -14.04
C ARG A 438 -24.04 7.26 -14.92
N ASP A 439 -24.29 7.44 -16.21
CA ASP A 439 -24.40 6.34 -17.18
C ASP A 439 -23.04 5.65 -17.39
N LEU A 440 -21.95 6.42 -17.35
CA LEU A 440 -20.58 5.88 -17.43
C LEU A 440 -20.23 5.08 -16.17
N LEU A 441 -20.59 5.57 -14.98
CA LEU A 441 -20.36 4.88 -13.71
C LEU A 441 -21.16 3.58 -13.60
N ASP A 442 -22.34 3.51 -14.24
CA ASP A 442 -23.20 2.32 -14.24
C ASP A 442 -22.87 1.34 -15.39
N SER A 443 -21.94 1.71 -16.29
CA SER A 443 -21.60 0.90 -17.46
C SER A 443 -20.80 -0.38 -17.13
N GLY A 444 -20.21 -0.47 -15.94
CA GLY A 444 -19.30 -1.56 -15.55
C GLY A 444 -17.97 -1.59 -16.31
N LYS A 445 -17.74 -0.64 -17.22
CA LYS A 445 -16.52 -0.54 -18.01
C LYS A 445 -15.36 0.06 -17.21
N PRO A 446 -14.11 -0.21 -17.61
CA PRO A 446 -12.97 0.55 -17.12
C PRO A 446 -13.09 2.03 -17.48
N LEU A 447 -12.91 2.91 -16.50
CA LEU A 447 -13.03 4.36 -16.67
C LEU A 447 -11.71 5.07 -16.41
N LEU A 448 -11.45 6.13 -17.18
CA LEU A 448 -10.47 7.15 -16.85
C LEU A 448 -11.17 8.26 -16.06
N LEU A 449 -10.76 8.44 -14.80
CA LEU A 449 -11.36 9.40 -13.89
C LEU A 449 -10.37 10.53 -13.60
N GLY A 450 -10.82 11.77 -13.79
CA GLY A 450 -10.16 12.92 -13.19
C GLY A 450 -10.66 13.09 -11.76
N VAL A 451 -9.75 13.07 -10.79
CA VAL A 451 -10.09 13.17 -9.37
C VAL A 451 -9.32 14.28 -8.68
N GLU A 452 -10.00 14.95 -7.77
CA GLU A 452 -9.40 15.88 -6.81
C GLU A 452 -9.13 15.10 -5.52
N ALA A 453 -7.85 14.99 -5.15
CA ALA A 453 -7.42 14.31 -3.95
C ALA A 453 -6.95 15.32 -2.90
N LYS A 454 -7.51 15.24 -1.69
CA LYS A 454 -7.20 16.12 -0.55
C LYS A 454 -6.74 15.29 0.63
N MET A 455 -5.55 15.59 1.16
CA MET A 455 -5.03 14.96 2.36
C MET A 455 -5.26 15.89 3.56
N GLY A 456 -6.04 15.43 4.55
CA GLY A 456 -6.30 16.17 5.80
C GLY A 456 -6.21 15.27 7.04
N ASP A 457 -6.55 15.81 8.21
CA ASP A 457 -6.45 15.12 9.51
C ASP A 457 -7.30 13.84 9.61
N GLY A 458 -8.34 13.72 8.76
CA GLY A 458 -9.22 12.55 8.66
C GLY A 458 -8.84 11.54 7.57
N GLY A 459 -7.66 11.66 6.95
CA GLY A 459 -7.20 10.81 5.86
C GLY A 459 -7.41 11.40 4.46
N LEU A 460 -7.19 10.57 3.44
CA LEU A 460 -7.34 10.94 2.04
C LEU A 460 -8.83 11.03 1.67
N ARG A 461 -9.28 12.19 1.20
CA ARG A 461 -10.60 12.36 0.57
C ARG A 461 -10.41 12.51 -0.94
N VAL A 462 -11.17 11.72 -1.70
CA VAL A 462 -11.14 11.75 -3.17
C VAL A 462 -12.51 12.17 -3.69
N SER A 463 -12.52 13.15 -4.60
CA SER A 463 -13.73 13.63 -5.26
C SER A 463 -13.60 13.46 -6.76
N ILE A 464 -14.63 12.89 -7.41
CA ILE A 464 -14.65 12.70 -8.85
C ILE A 464 -14.98 14.04 -9.50
N VAL A 465 -14.12 14.47 -10.44
CA VAL A 465 -14.28 15.71 -11.22
C VAL A 465 -14.76 15.39 -12.63
N SER A 466 -14.28 14.30 -13.23
CA SER A 466 -14.69 13.85 -14.56
C SER A 466 -14.54 12.34 -14.71
N ALA A 467 -15.33 11.75 -15.60
CA ALA A 467 -15.23 10.36 -16.00
C ALA A 467 -15.30 10.23 -17.53
N LYS A 468 -14.49 9.34 -18.08
CA LYS A 468 -14.49 8.97 -19.50
C LYS A 468 -14.33 7.46 -19.63
N ASP A 469 -14.83 6.90 -20.71
CA ASP A 469 -14.53 5.51 -21.09
C ASP A 469 -13.01 5.38 -21.32
N LEU A 470 -12.38 4.41 -20.66
CA LEU A 470 -10.94 4.21 -20.77
C LEU A 470 -10.53 3.73 -22.17
N GLU A 471 -11.38 2.95 -22.83
CA GLU A 471 -11.13 2.45 -24.18
C GLU A 471 -11.14 3.61 -25.19
N GLU A 472 -12.10 4.54 -25.07
CA GLU A 472 -12.13 5.76 -25.87
C GLU A 472 -10.90 6.65 -25.59
N ALA A 473 -10.55 6.82 -24.31
CA ALA A 473 -9.38 7.61 -23.92
C ALA A 473 -8.07 6.99 -24.44
N ALA A 474 -7.95 5.66 -24.43
CA ALA A 474 -6.81 4.94 -24.98
C ALA A 474 -6.78 4.97 -26.52
N ALA A 475 -7.95 4.96 -27.19
CA ALA A 475 -8.05 5.07 -28.65
C ALA A 475 -7.78 6.50 -29.16
N ASP A 476 -8.04 7.52 -28.34
CA ASP A 476 -7.68 8.90 -28.64
C ASP A 476 -6.17 9.16 -28.51
N MET A 477 -5.43 8.33 -27.77
CA MET A 477 -3.95 8.35 -27.60
C MET A 477 -3.15 7.80 -28.80
N GLY A 478 -3.62 8.05 -30.02
CA GLY A 478 -2.85 7.75 -31.24
C GLY A 478 -2.85 8.95 -32.19
N ARG A 479 -3.03 10.14 -31.63
CA ARG A 479 -3.45 11.34 -32.36
C ARG A 479 -2.66 12.58 -31.95
N GLU A 480 -1.51 12.45 -31.29
CA GLU A 480 -0.65 13.61 -31.09
C GLU A 480 0.77 13.31 -31.57
N LEU A 481 1.36 14.20 -32.37
CA LEU A 481 2.77 14.14 -32.74
C LEU A 481 3.47 15.32 -32.09
N MET A 482 4.33 15.05 -31.11
CA MET A 482 5.23 16.05 -30.54
C MET A 482 6.57 16.01 -31.29
N VAL A 483 7.00 17.16 -31.80
CA VAL A 483 8.27 17.31 -32.53
C VAL A 483 9.12 18.36 -31.83
N TYR A 484 10.25 17.93 -31.29
CA TYR A 484 11.25 18.78 -30.66
C TYR A 484 12.24 19.25 -31.72
N VAL A 485 12.28 20.55 -31.96
CA VAL A 485 13.06 21.19 -33.03
C VAL A 485 14.20 21.99 -32.39
N GLU A 486 15.43 21.56 -32.67
CA GLU A 486 16.67 22.21 -32.23
C GLU A 486 17.12 23.29 -33.22
N ASP A 487 16.88 23.09 -34.52
CA ASP A 487 17.27 24.02 -35.58
C ASP A 487 16.06 24.45 -36.41
N ALA A 488 15.86 25.77 -36.52
CA ALA A 488 14.80 26.37 -37.32
C ALA A 488 14.89 25.98 -38.82
N ALA A 489 16.05 25.54 -39.32
CA ALA A 489 16.21 25.02 -40.67
C ALA A 489 15.39 23.74 -40.94
N ALA A 490 14.95 23.02 -39.90
CA ALA A 490 14.08 21.85 -40.04
C ALA A 490 12.62 22.22 -40.35
N LEU A 491 12.16 23.44 -40.00
CA LEU A 491 10.75 23.83 -40.09
C LEU A 491 10.15 23.77 -41.51
N PRO A 492 10.84 24.21 -42.58
CA PRO A 492 10.32 24.09 -43.94
C PRO A 492 10.12 22.62 -44.35
N HIS A 493 11.06 21.75 -43.98
CA HIS A 493 11.01 20.32 -44.29
C HIS A 493 9.87 19.62 -43.53
N ILE A 494 9.68 19.97 -42.25
CA ILE A 494 8.54 19.51 -41.46
C ILE A 494 7.24 19.97 -42.11
N SER A 495 7.13 21.23 -42.54
CA SER A 495 5.94 21.75 -43.21
C SER A 495 5.60 20.95 -44.47
N THR A 496 6.60 20.68 -45.33
CA THR A 496 6.39 19.91 -46.57
C THR A 496 5.87 18.50 -46.29
N LEU A 497 6.43 17.81 -45.29
CA LEU A 497 5.97 16.46 -44.91
C LEU A 497 4.53 16.48 -44.35
N LEU A 498 4.19 17.49 -43.54
CA LEU A 498 2.83 17.64 -42.98
C LEU A 498 1.80 18.14 -44.01
N GLU A 499 2.24 18.78 -45.10
CA GLU A 499 1.38 19.19 -46.21
C GLU A 499 0.95 18.02 -47.09
N GLN A 500 1.80 17.00 -47.22
CA GLN A 500 1.54 15.78 -47.99
C GLN A 500 0.52 14.85 -47.31
N GLU A 501 0.30 15.00 -46.00
CA GLU A 501 -0.69 14.22 -45.26
C GLU A 501 -2.10 14.81 -45.39
N PRO A 502 -3.14 13.96 -45.60
CA PRO A 502 -4.51 14.40 -45.66
C PRO A 502 -5.00 14.91 -44.30
N ALA A 503 -6.09 15.68 -44.34
CA ALA A 503 -6.74 16.16 -43.12
C ALA A 503 -7.21 14.96 -42.27
N GLY A 504 -6.89 14.98 -40.99
CA GLY A 504 -7.23 13.88 -40.07
C GLY A 504 -7.45 14.37 -38.65
N ARG A 505 -7.31 13.46 -37.68
CA ARG A 505 -7.60 13.75 -36.27
C ARG A 505 -6.35 13.97 -35.41
N ALA A 506 -5.15 13.78 -35.96
CA ALA A 506 -3.91 13.93 -35.21
C ALA A 506 -3.51 15.41 -35.08
N GLN A 507 -3.30 15.86 -33.85
CA GLN A 507 -2.77 17.16 -33.47
C GLN A 507 -1.24 17.13 -33.56
N VAL A 508 -0.63 18.11 -34.21
CA VAL A 508 0.83 18.21 -34.27
C VAL A 508 1.27 19.39 -33.41
N THR A 509 2.23 19.14 -32.53
CA THR A 509 2.74 20.11 -31.56
C THR A 509 4.25 20.23 -31.75
N LEU A 510 4.72 21.43 -32.06
CA LEU A 510 6.15 21.73 -32.17
C LEU A 510 6.66 22.29 -30.85
N VAL A 511 7.80 21.76 -30.38
CA VAL A 511 8.52 22.28 -29.21
C VAL A 511 9.83 22.88 -29.72
N LEU A 512 10.00 24.17 -29.54
CA LEU A 512 11.17 24.93 -29.97
C LEU A 512 11.96 25.36 -28.74
N GLU A 513 13.24 24.97 -28.68
CA GLU A 513 14.15 25.47 -27.64
C GLU A 513 14.61 26.89 -28.01
N ILE A 514 14.38 27.86 -27.13
CA ILE A 514 14.89 29.23 -27.30
C ILE A 514 16.24 29.38 -26.60
N ASP A 515 16.35 28.80 -25.40
CA ASP A 515 17.57 28.68 -24.62
C ASP A 515 17.43 27.50 -23.63
N PRO A 516 18.52 27.08 -22.96
CA PRO A 516 18.51 25.89 -22.08
C PRO A 516 17.53 25.93 -20.90
N ALA A 517 16.87 27.07 -20.66
CA ALA A 517 15.89 27.24 -19.59
C ALA A 517 14.48 27.58 -20.10
N ARG A 518 14.28 27.74 -21.43
CA ARG A 518 13.01 28.19 -22.01
C ARG A 518 12.70 27.47 -23.33
N GLU A 519 11.56 26.79 -23.34
CA GLU A 519 10.96 26.17 -24.52
C GLU A 519 9.65 26.87 -24.88
N ILE A 520 9.34 26.96 -26.18
CA ILE A 520 8.03 27.36 -26.68
C ILE A 520 7.34 26.16 -27.31
N THR A 521 6.10 25.93 -26.89
CA THR A 521 5.23 24.90 -27.45
C THR A 521 4.19 25.53 -28.38
N LEU A 522 4.14 25.09 -29.63
CA LEU A 522 3.21 25.56 -30.66
C LEU A 522 2.36 24.40 -31.19
N ALA A 523 1.08 24.40 -30.83
CA ALA A 523 0.10 23.50 -31.43
C ALA A 523 -0.32 24.02 -32.81
N LEU A 524 -0.11 23.23 -33.86
CA LEU A 524 -0.49 23.59 -35.22
C LEU A 524 -2.02 23.55 -35.38
N LYS A 525 -2.60 24.51 -36.12
CA LYS A 525 -4.06 24.56 -36.33
C LYS A 525 -4.57 23.43 -37.22
N LYS A 526 -3.74 22.92 -38.12
CA LYS A 526 -4.08 21.83 -39.05
C LYS A 526 -3.92 20.49 -38.33
N ARG A 527 -4.98 19.67 -38.35
CA ARG A 527 -4.92 18.27 -37.91
C ARG A 527 -4.74 17.36 -39.12
N ILE A 528 -3.90 16.35 -38.97
CA ILE A 528 -3.50 15.45 -40.07
C ILE A 528 -3.87 14.01 -39.77
N GLN A 529 -3.90 13.16 -40.78
CA GLN A 529 -3.87 11.72 -40.60
C GLN A 529 -2.40 11.32 -40.45
N LEU A 530 -1.93 11.10 -39.22
CA LEU A 530 -0.52 10.80 -38.99
C LEU A 530 -0.21 9.38 -39.47
N SER A 531 0.58 9.25 -40.54
CA SER A 531 1.12 7.97 -40.97
C SER A 531 2.40 7.62 -40.20
N PRO A 532 2.66 6.34 -39.88
CA PRO A 532 3.92 5.91 -39.26
C PRO A 532 5.16 6.27 -40.10
N ALA A 533 5.01 6.29 -41.44
CA ALA A 533 6.08 6.68 -42.35
C ALA A 533 6.46 8.16 -42.19
N THR A 534 5.47 9.04 -42.04
CA THR A 534 5.70 10.48 -41.85
C THR A 534 6.25 10.80 -40.46
N ALA A 535 5.80 10.10 -39.41
CA ALA A 535 6.40 10.23 -38.07
C ALA A 535 7.89 9.83 -38.08
N GLN A 536 8.23 8.73 -38.76
CA GLN A 536 9.61 8.28 -38.92
C GLN A 536 10.44 9.26 -39.76
N ALA A 537 9.88 9.79 -40.85
CA ALA A 537 10.54 10.75 -41.72
C ALA A 537 10.87 12.05 -40.98
N ILE A 538 9.93 12.59 -40.20
CA ILE A 538 10.14 13.79 -39.38
C ILE A 538 11.23 13.55 -38.34
N LYS A 539 11.24 12.36 -37.71
CA LYS A 539 12.30 11.98 -36.75
C LYS A 539 13.70 11.94 -37.39
N SER A 540 13.79 11.66 -38.68
CA SER A 540 15.06 11.56 -39.41
C SER A 540 15.57 12.87 -40.00
N LEU A 541 14.82 13.98 -39.83
CA LEU A 541 15.23 15.28 -40.35
C LEU A 541 16.40 15.87 -39.53
N PRO A 542 17.45 16.38 -40.19
CA PRO A 542 18.47 17.18 -39.52
C PRO A 542 17.84 18.39 -38.83
N GLY A 543 18.15 18.62 -37.55
CA GLY A 543 17.57 19.70 -36.73
C GLY A 543 16.34 19.33 -35.91
N VAL A 544 15.90 18.06 -35.97
CA VAL A 544 14.88 17.49 -35.06
C VAL A 544 15.59 16.66 -33.98
N ALA A 545 15.48 17.08 -32.73
CA ALA A 545 16.04 16.36 -31.58
C ALA A 545 15.31 15.04 -31.34
N MET A 546 13.98 15.11 -31.42
CA MET A 546 13.09 14.03 -31.08
C MET A 546 11.72 14.25 -31.73
N ALA A 547 11.11 13.17 -32.22
CA ALA A 547 9.72 13.17 -32.61
C ALA A 547 9.03 11.96 -31.98
N GLU A 548 7.95 12.21 -31.24
CA GLU A 548 7.17 11.20 -30.53
C GLU A 548 5.71 11.26 -30.97
N ALA A 549 5.21 10.15 -31.50
CA ALA A 549 3.79 9.94 -31.68
C ALA A 549 3.21 9.41 -30.35
N LEU A 550 2.32 10.20 -29.75
CA LEU A 550 1.71 9.99 -28.43
C LEU A 550 0.32 9.36 -28.50
#